data_AF-A0A1Y4NRJ2-F1
#
_entry.id   AF-A0A1Y4NRJ2-F1
#
_cell.length_a   1.000
_cell.length_b   1.000
_cell.length_c   1.000
_cell.angle_alpha   90.00
_cell.angle_beta   90.00
_cell.angle_gamma   90.00
#
_symmetry.space_group_name_H-M   'P 1'
#
loop_
_entity.id
_entity.type
_entity.pdbx_description
1 polymer ?
#
loop_
_entity_poly.entity_id
_entity_poly.type
_entity_poly.pdbx_seq_one_letter_code
_entity_poly.pdbx_strand_id
1 'polypeptide(L)' 'MITGVLKTGSGSDIYITGDNSPNNISIRSGQYLYLAVRDCWIPVIIRYSPQTGDWVFQNLENINVNGQKVMLKS' A
#
# COMPACT_ATOMS: atom_id res chain seq x y z
N MET A 1 -11.83 -0.07 9.85
CA MET A 1 -10.38 -0.25 9.56
C MET A 1 -10.22 -1.54 8.79
N ILE A 2 -9.43 -1.50 7.72
CA ILE A 2 -9.24 -2.65 6.84
C ILE A 2 -7.76 -2.96 6.81
N THR A 3 -7.41 -4.20 7.13
CA THR A 3 -6.04 -4.69 7.10
C THR A 3 -5.90 -5.71 5.98
N GLY A 4 -4.76 -5.67 5.28
CA GLY A 4 -4.48 -6.62 4.22
C GLY A 4 -3.09 -6.44 3.65
N VAL A 5 -2.85 -7.07 2.51
CA VAL A 5 -1.56 -7.02 1.81
C VAL A 5 -1.69 -6.17 0.55
N LEU A 6 -0.74 -5.28 0.33
CA LEU A 6 -0.66 -4.52 -0.91
C LEU A 6 -0.23 -5.42 -2.07
N LYS A 7 -0.93 -5.26 -3.19
CA LYS A 7 -0.63 -5.93 -4.45
C LYS A 7 -0.63 -4.90 -5.58
N THR A 8 0.40 -4.94 -6.39
CA THR A 8 0.49 -4.19 -7.64
C THR A 8 -0.08 -5.04 -8.77
N GLY A 9 -1.00 -4.47 -9.55
CA GLY A 9 -1.60 -5.09 -10.72
C GLY A 9 -0.82 -4.82 -12.01
N SER A 10 -1.47 -5.03 -13.15
CA SER A 10 -0.93 -4.60 -14.45
C SER A 10 -0.93 -3.06 -14.56
N GLY A 11 0.17 -2.48 -15.05
CA GLY A 11 0.29 -1.03 -15.20
C GLY A 11 0.43 -0.31 -13.85
N SER A 12 -0.35 0.75 -13.64
CA SER A 12 -0.31 1.55 -12.41
C SER A 12 -1.32 1.11 -11.34
N ASP A 13 -1.93 -0.08 -11.47
CA ASP A 13 -2.95 -0.52 -10.54
C ASP A 13 -2.34 -0.97 -9.20
N ILE A 14 -2.99 -0.60 -8.11
CA ILE A 14 -2.63 -1.03 -6.76
C ILE A 14 -3.89 -1.23 -5.92
N TYR A 15 -3.88 -2.30 -5.13
CA TYR A 15 -4.99 -2.63 -4.27
C TYR A 15 -4.54 -3.35 -3.01
N ILE A 16 -5.39 -3.30 -1.98
CA ILE A 16 -5.26 -4.12 -0.78
C ILE A 16 -6.14 -5.35 -0.97
N THR A 17 -5.54 -6.53 -0.83
CA THR A 17 -6.27 -7.78 -0.63
C THR A 17 -6.46 -7.95 0.88
N GLY A 18 -7.69 -7.78 1.35
CA GLY A 18 -8.01 -7.77 2.79
C GLY A 18 -7.93 -9.16 3.42
N ASP A 19 -7.47 -9.23 4.66
CA ASP A 19 -7.34 -10.51 5.40
C ASP A 19 -8.73 -11.20 5.58
N ASN A 20 -9.81 -10.42 5.66
CA ASN A 20 -11.18 -10.89 5.94
C ASN A 20 -12.22 -10.40 4.90
N SER A 21 -11.78 -9.83 3.77
CA SER A 21 -12.66 -9.28 2.76
C SER A 21 -12.32 -9.89 1.40
N PRO A 22 -13.28 -10.53 0.71
CA PRO A 22 -13.05 -11.05 -0.64
C PRO A 22 -12.87 -9.92 -1.67
N ASN A 23 -13.25 -8.69 -1.32
CA ASN A 23 -13.13 -7.55 -2.21
C ASN A 23 -11.76 -6.90 -2.09
N ASN A 24 -11.09 -6.78 -3.24
CA ASN A 24 -9.89 -5.96 -3.40
C ASN A 24 -10.26 -4.48 -3.28
N ILE A 25 -9.45 -3.73 -2.54
CA ILE A 25 -9.68 -2.30 -2.33
C ILE A 25 -8.63 -1.52 -3.10
N SER A 26 -9.06 -0.85 -4.17
CA SER A 26 -8.18 0.00 -4.96
C SER A 26 -7.63 1.16 -4.13
N ILE A 27 -6.33 1.39 -4.27
CA ILE A 27 -5.61 2.48 -3.60
C ILE A 27 -5.26 3.56 -4.63
N ARG A 28 -5.31 4.82 -4.20
CA ARG A 28 -5.01 5.99 -5.00
C ARG A 28 -3.70 6.62 -4.55
N SER A 29 -2.97 7.21 -5.50
CA SER A 29 -1.76 7.98 -5.21
C SER A 29 -2.09 9.14 -4.27
N GLY A 30 -1.23 9.34 -3.26
CA GLY A 30 -1.41 10.33 -2.19
C GLY A 30 -2.24 9.87 -1.00
N GLN A 31 -2.75 8.62 -0.98
CA GLN A 31 -3.49 8.11 0.17
C GLN A 31 -2.56 7.78 1.36
N TYR A 32 -3.09 7.99 2.56
CA TYR A 32 -2.46 7.54 3.79
C TYR A 32 -2.77 6.07 4.07
N LEU A 33 -1.74 5.31 4.37
CA LEU A 33 -1.79 3.93 4.85
C LEU A 33 -0.99 3.82 6.13
N TYR A 34 -1.26 2.77 6.90
CA TYR A 34 -0.39 2.36 8.01
C TYR A 34 0.38 1.11 7.58
N LEU A 35 1.70 1.22 7.44
CA LEU A 35 2.59 0.11 7.11
C LEU A 35 2.90 -0.70 8.37
N ALA A 36 2.72 -2.03 8.30
CA ALA A 36 3.13 -2.92 9.39
C ALA A 36 4.66 -3.09 9.37
N VAL A 37 5.32 -2.71 10.47
CA VAL A 37 6.75 -2.94 10.67
C VAL A 37 6.93 -3.60 12.03
N ARG A 38 7.25 -4.91 12.02
CA ARG A 38 7.26 -5.75 13.23
C ARG A 38 5.89 -5.64 13.94
N ASP A 39 5.86 -5.21 15.19
CA ASP A 39 4.65 -5.09 16.01
C ASP A 39 4.06 -3.66 16.03
N CYS A 40 4.48 -2.81 15.08
CA CYS A 40 4.08 -1.40 15.02
C CYS A 40 3.42 -1.04 13.68
N TRP A 41 2.60 0.00 13.71
CA TRP A 41 1.96 0.61 12.54
C TRP A 41 2.54 1.99 12.28
N ILE A 42 3.21 2.16 11.14
CA ILE A 42 3.85 3.43 10.76
C ILE A 42 2.98 4.12 9.70
N PRO A 43 2.54 5.38 9.90
CA PRO A 43 1.80 6.11 8.88
C PRO A 43 2.71 6.45 7.70
N VAL A 44 2.25 6.15 6.49
CA VAL A 44 2.97 6.38 5.23
C VAL A 44 2.01 6.95 4.18
N ILE A 45 2.54 7.70 3.24
CA ILE A 45 1.82 8.13 2.04
C ILE A 45 2.27 7.21 0.89
N ILE A 46 1.31 6.61 0.20
CA ILE A 46 1.59 5.79 -0.98
C ILE A 46 1.44 6.63 -2.25
N ARG A 47 2.42 6.54 -3.17
CA ARG A 47 2.39 7.31 -4.42
C ARG A 47 2.93 6.49 -5.58
N TYR A 48 2.39 6.74 -6.77
CA TYR A 48 2.99 6.27 -8.01
C TYR A 48 4.13 7.21 -8.40
N SER A 49 5.31 6.66 -8.69
CA SER A 49 6.50 7.38 -9.14
C SER A 49 6.60 7.30 -10.67
N PRO A 50 6.34 8.39 -11.41
CA PRO A 50 6.47 8.38 -12.87
C PRO A 50 7.90 8.16 -13.35
N GLN A 51 8.90 8.48 -12.51
CA GLN A 51 10.32 8.33 -12.84
C GLN A 51 10.75 6.87 -12.85
N THR A 52 10.24 6.07 -11.92
CA THR A 52 10.57 4.64 -11.80
C THR A 52 9.51 3.75 -12.44
N GLY A 53 8.31 4.27 -12.71
CA GLY A 53 7.18 3.49 -13.19
C GLY A 53 6.57 2.58 -12.13
N ASP A 54 6.81 2.86 -10.85
CA ASP A 54 6.49 1.98 -9.73
C ASP A 54 5.80 2.71 -8.58
N TRP A 55 5.11 1.94 -7.74
CA TRP A 55 4.56 2.41 -6.49
C TRP A 55 5.62 2.48 -5.40
N VAL A 56 5.63 3.58 -4.66
CA VAL A 56 6.56 3.82 -3.55
C VAL A 56 5.83 4.36 -2.32
N PHE A 57 6.40 4.10 -1.15
CA PHE A 57 6.08 4.87 0.05
C PHE A 57 6.92 6.14 0.05
N GLN A 58 6.26 7.30 0.18
CA GLN A 58 6.95 8.59 0.20
C GLN A 58 7.94 8.65 1.38
N ASN A 59 9.19 9.04 1.09
CA ASN A 59 10.32 9.10 2.02
C ASN A 59 10.82 7.71 2.50
N LEU A 60 10.31 6.62 1.94
CA LEU A 60 10.68 5.24 2.22
C LEU A 60 10.81 4.44 0.90
N GLU A 61 11.38 5.08 -0.14
CA GLU A 61 11.48 4.54 -1.50
C GLU A 61 12.30 3.25 -1.60
N ASN A 62 13.11 2.94 -0.58
CA ASN A 62 13.88 1.71 -0.49
C ASN A 62 13.05 0.48 -0.05
N ILE A 63 11.80 0.68 0.40
CA ILE A 63 10.92 -0.41 0.81
C ILE A 63 10.07 -0.85 -0.38
N ASN A 64 10.13 -2.14 -0.72
CA ASN A 64 9.25 -2.71 -1.74
C ASN A 64 7.80 -2.65 -1.26
N VAL A 65 6.92 -2.03 -2.05
CA VAL A 65 5.49 -1.85 -1.75
C VAL A 65 4.70 -3.16 -1.89
N ASN A 66 4.99 -3.96 -2.92
CA ASN A 66 4.24 -5.18 -3.22
C ASN A 66 4.51 -6.24 -2.15
N GLY A 67 3.45 -6.81 -1.58
CA GLY A 67 3.54 -7.80 -0.51
C GLY A 67 3.59 -7.21 0.91
N GLN A 68 3.58 -5.89 1.07
CA GLN A 68 3.58 -5.27 2.40
C GLN A 68 2.21 -5.36 3.06
N LYS A 69 2.20 -5.68 4.35
CA LYS A 69 0.99 -5.63 5.16
C LYS A 69 0.69 -4.19 5.54
N VAL A 70 -0.53 -3.76 5.27
CA VAL A 70 -1.00 -2.40 5.55
C VAL A 70 -2.37 -2.39 6.21
N MET A 71 -2.67 -1.29 6.87
CA MET A 71 -4.00 -0.95 7.35
C MET A 71 -4.46 0.36 6.71
N LEU A 72 -5.66 0.33 6.14
CA LEU A 72 -6.40 1.50 5.68
C LEU A 72 -7.44 1.87 6.75
N LYS A 73 -7.35 3.09 7.26
CA LYS A 73 -8.35 3.65 8.16
C LYS A 73 -9.46 4.29 7.31
N SER A 74 -10.65 3.70 7.37
CA SER A 74 -11.90 4.24 6.83
C SER A 74 -12.35 5.47 7.59
#